data_AF-A0A101V5Q7-F1
#
_entry.id   AF-A0A101V5Q7-F1
#
_cell.length_a   1.000
_cell.length_b   1.000
_cell.length_c   1.000
_cell.angle_alpha   90.00
_cell.angle_beta   90.00
_cell.angle_gamma   90.00
#
_symmetry.space_group_name_H-M   'P 1'
#
loop_
_entity.id
_entity.type
_entity.pdbx_description
1 polymer ?
#
loop_
_entity_poly.entity_id
_entity_poly.type
_entity_poly.pdbx_seq_one_letter_code
_entity_poly.pdbx_strand_id
1 'polypeptide(L)'
;MGGVYVDWQPAPVLRVAVIRATWRQDPQDPAMRHGGAVRDAMMRAIRDILMAGGFEMGESPNDLAAGALYVVRPPEEWLLERLDLDSLRAAGAR
;
A
#
# COMPACT_ATOMS: atom_id res chain seq x y z
N MET A 1 2.18 16.46 -8.03
CA MET A 1 2.87 15.40 -7.27
C MET A 1 2.10 14.12 -7.51
N GLY A 2 2.75 13.09 -8.07
CA GLY A 2 2.16 11.77 -8.27
C GLY A 2 2.75 10.80 -7.26
N GLY A 3 1.95 9.87 -6.76
CA GLY A 3 2.37 8.83 -5.83
C GLY A 3 1.49 7.60 -5.98
N VAL A 4 1.93 6.49 -5.39
CA VAL A 4 1.23 5.20 -5.47
C VAL A 4 0.68 4.83 -4.10
N TYR A 5 -0.57 4.41 -4.08
CA TYR A 5 -1.21 3.86 -2.90
C TYR A 5 -1.13 2.35 -2.94
N VAL A 6 -0.64 1.76 -1.85
CA VAL A 6 -0.63 0.31 -1.67
C VAL A 6 -1.60 -0.04 -0.56
N ASP A 7 -2.51 -0.95 -0.87
CA ASP A 7 -3.50 -1.45 0.08
C ASP A 7 -3.53 -2.99 0.06
N TRP A 8 -3.81 -3.57 1.22
CA TRP A 8 -3.98 -5.00 1.40
C TRP A 8 -5.44 -5.31 1.69
N GLN A 9 -6.00 -6.25 0.92
CA GLN A 9 -7.39 -6.67 1.07
C GLN A 9 -7.45 -8.13 1.52
N PRO A 10 -8.19 -8.44 2.61
CA PRO A 10 -8.42 -9.81 3.02
C PRO A 10 -9.30 -10.55 2.00
N ALA A 11 -9.26 -11.88 2.04
CA ALA A 11 -10.12 -12.71 1.21
C ALA A 11 -11.61 -12.34 1.39
N PRO A 12 -12.44 -12.41 0.33
CA PRO A 12 -13.84 -11.96 0.38
C PRO A 12 -14.66 -12.56 1.53
N VAL A 13 -14.42 -13.83 1.86
CA VAL A 13 -15.11 -14.54 2.95
C VAL A 13 -14.83 -13.92 4.33
N LEU A 14 -13.59 -13.49 4.57
CA LEU A 14 -13.20 -12.82 5.81
C LEU A 14 -13.80 -11.41 5.88
N ARG A 15 -13.83 -10.70 4.75
CA ARG A 15 -14.47 -9.38 4.65
C ARG A 15 -15.96 -9.47 4.96
N VAL A 16 -16.66 -10.49 4.45
CA VAL A 16 -18.07 -10.73 4.75
C VAL A 16 -18.29 -11.04 6.23
N ALA A 17 -17.39 -11.79 6.87
CA ALA A 17 -17.47 -12.08 8.30
C ALA A 17 -17.37 -10.79 9.15
N VAL A 18 -16.39 -9.94 8.88
CA VAL A 18 -16.23 -8.64 9.56
C VAL A 18 -17.45 -7.74 9.34
N ILE A 19 -17.96 -7.67 8.11
CA ILE A 19 -19.17 -6.91 7.78
C ILE A 19 -20.33 -7.44 8.65
N ARG A 20 -20.61 -8.74 8.62
CA ARG A 20 -21.71 -9.34 9.40
C ARG A 20 -21.60 -9.05 10.90
N ALA A 21 -20.40 -9.15 11.47
CA ALA A 21 -20.16 -8.80 12.87
C ALA A 21 -20.45 -7.33 13.17
N THR A 22 -20.05 -6.43 12.26
CA THR A 22 -20.34 -4.99 12.35
C THR A 22 -21.85 -4.71 12.31
N TRP A 23 -22.58 -5.36 11.38
CA TRP A 23 -24.05 -5.24 11.30
C TRP A 23 -24.75 -5.74 12.57
N ARG A 24 -24.19 -6.74 13.23
CA ARG A 24 -24.69 -7.28 14.51
C ARG A 24 -24.29 -6.45 15.73
N GLN A 25 -23.45 -5.43 15.53
CA GLN A 25 -22.87 -4.63 16.61
C GLN A 25 -22.21 -5.49 17.69
N ASP A 26 -21.55 -6.58 17.29
CA ASP A 26 -20.85 -7.49 18.20
C ASP A 26 -19.33 -7.25 18.13
N PRO A 27 -18.78 -6.35 18.97
CA PRO A 27 -17.36 -6.03 18.97
C PRO A 27 -16.48 -7.19 19.48
N GLN A 28 -17.08 -8.23 20.09
CA GLN A 28 -16.36 -9.41 20.56
C GLN A 28 -16.25 -10.49 19.49
N ASP A 29 -16.87 -10.31 18.32
CA ASP A 29 -16.73 -11.24 17.21
C ASP A 29 -15.24 -11.42 16.84
N PRO A 30 -14.73 -12.66 16.79
CA PRO A 30 -13.34 -12.94 16.45
C PRO A 30 -12.91 -12.32 15.11
N ALA A 31 -13.81 -12.20 14.14
CA ALA A 31 -13.53 -11.56 12.87
C ALA A 31 -13.21 -10.07 13.04
N MET A 32 -13.92 -9.35 13.94
CA MET A 32 -13.62 -7.95 14.24
C MET A 32 -12.31 -7.80 15.00
N ARG A 33 -12.11 -8.61 16.06
CA ARG A 33 -10.91 -8.53 16.90
C ARG A 33 -9.63 -8.90 16.14
N HIS A 34 -9.66 -9.98 15.37
CA HIS A 34 -8.49 -10.43 14.61
C HIS A 34 -8.32 -9.67 13.29
N GLY A 35 -9.41 -9.21 12.67
CA GLY A 35 -9.35 -8.50 11.39
C GLY A 35 -8.51 -7.22 11.46
N GLY A 36 -8.69 -6.42 12.52
CA GLY A 36 -7.88 -5.22 12.75
C GLY A 36 -6.39 -5.54 12.95
N ALA A 37 -6.10 -6.48 13.85
CA ALA A 37 -4.72 -6.87 14.16
C ALA A 37 -3.98 -7.46 12.94
N VAL A 38 -4.66 -8.27 12.14
CA VAL A 38 -4.09 -8.85 10.91
C VAL A 38 -3.82 -7.75 9.87
N ARG A 39 -4.78 -6.84 9.65
CA ARG A 39 -4.58 -5.71 8.75
C ARG A 39 -3.36 -4.90 9.16
N ASP A 40 -3.26 -4.54 10.44
CA ASP A 40 -2.15 -3.74 10.95
C ASP A 40 -0.80 -4.46 10.77
N ALA A 41 -0.75 -5.77 11.03
CA ALA A 41 0.46 -6.56 10.82
C ALA A 41 0.86 -6.62 9.34
N MET A 42 -0.11 -6.81 8.44
CA MET A 42 0.13 -6.85 6.99
C MET A 42 0.62 -5.50 6.46
N MET A 43 -0.02 -4.39 6.85
CA MET A 43 0.41 -3.06 6.42
C MET A 43 1.81 -2.71 6.94
N ARG A 44 2.17 -3.13 8.16
CA ARG A 44 3.55 -2.99 8.68
C ARG A 44 4.54 -3.79 7.85
N ALA A 45 4.25 -5.07 7.60
CA ALA A 45 5.12 -5.91 6.79
C ALA A 45 5.33 -5.35 5.36
N ILE A 46 4.27 -4.87 4.72
CA ILE A 46 4.37 -4.24 3.39
C ILE A 46 5.26 -2.99 3.45
N ARG A 47 5.07 -2.13 4.47
CA ARG A 47 5.92 -0.95 4.66
C ARG A 47 7.38 -1.34 4.82
N ASP A 48 7.68 -2.32 5.66
CA ASP A 48 9.06 -2.75 5.93
C ASP A 48 9.72 -3.32 4.67
N ILE A 49 8.97 -4.11 3.87
CA ILE A 49 9.45 -4.62 2.58
C ILE A 49 9.76 -3.48 1.60
N LEU A 50 8.86 -2.50 1.48
CA LEU A 50 9.05 -1.36 0.59
C LEU A 50 10.26 -0.52 1.03
N MET A 51 10.39 -0.23 2.31
CA MET A 51 11.54 0.51 2.84
C MET A 51 12.86 -0.25 2.64
N ALA A 52 12.88 -1.56 2.89
CA ALA A 52 14.05 -2.40 2.62
C ALA A 52 14.42 -2.42 1.13
N GLY A 53 13.42 -2.28 0.25
CA GLY A 53 13.61 -2.13 -1.20
C GLY A 53 14.02 -0.73 -1.64
N GLY A 54 14.25 0.23 -0.72
CA GLY A 54 14.69 1.59 -1.04
C GLY A 54 13.57 2.58 -1.37
N PHE A 55 12.30 2.20 -1.19
CA PHE A 55 11.18 3.12 -1.44
C PHE A 55 11.01 4.12 -0.30
N GLU A 56 10.73 5.38 -0.66
CA GLU A 56 10.41 6.44 0.29
C GLU A 56 8.90 6.42 0.59
N MET A 57 8.55 6.16 1.85
CA MET A 57 7.17 6.15 2.34
C MET A 57 6.84 7.48 3.02
N GLY A 58 5.63 7.99 2.83
CA GLY A 58 5.20 9.26 3.41
C GLY A 58 3.77 9.25 3.92
N GLU A 59 3.33 10.41 4.38
CA GLU A 59 1.92 10.63 4.72
C GLU A 59 1.09 10.79 3.45
N SER A 60 -0.06 10.13 3.42
CA SER A 60 -1.03 10.27 2.35
C SER A 60 -1.61 11.69 2.39
N PRO A 61 -1.61 12.44 1.26
CA PRO A 61 -2.35 13.69 1.17
C PRO A 61 -3.87 13.47 1.04
N ASN A 62 -4.31 12.20 0.93
CA ASN A 62 -5.71 11.81 0.79
C ASN A 62 -6.21 11.15 2.07
N ASP A 63 -7.02 11.90 2.83
CA ASP A 63 -7.65 11.43 4.07
C ASP A 63 -8.70 10.32 3.82
N LEU A 64 -9.24 10.22 2.59
CA LEU A 64 -10.18 9.16 2.22
C LEU A 64 -9.50 7.79 2.03
N ALA A 65 -8.17 7.76 1.92
CA ALA A 65 -7.38 6.53 1.83
C ALA A 65 -6.86 6.06 3.20
N ALA A 66 -7.67 6.25 4.25
CA ALA A 66 -7.28 5.98 5.63
C ALA A 66 -6.75 4.55 5.85
N GLY A 67 -5.44 4.46 6.13
CA GLY A 67 -4.71 3.22 6.38
C GLY A 67 -4.19 2.50 5.13
N ALA A 68 -4.28 3.11 3.95
CA ALA A 68 -3.42 2.75 2.82
C ALA A 68 -2.00 3.30 3.04
N LEU A 69 -1.00 2.64 2.47
CA LEU A 69 0.38 3.15 2.46
C LEU A 69 0.58 4.07 1.26
N TYR A 70 1.33 5.15 1.45
CA TYR A 70 1.66 6.10 0.39
C TYR A 70 3.15 6.08 0.09
N VAL A 71 3.48 5.73 -1.16
CA VAL A 71 4.85 5.76 -1.68
C VAL A 71 5.08 7.13 -2.33
N VAL A 72 6.03 7.88 -1.78
CA VAL A 72 6.42 9.22 -2.24
C VAL A 72 7.39 9.12 -3.41
N ARG A 73 8.35 8.19 -3.34
CA ARG A 73 9.41 8.04 -4.33
C ARG A 73 9.87 6.58 -4.44
N PRO A 74 10.16 6.10 -5.66
CA PRO A 74 10.88 4.83 -5.84
C PRO A 74 12.36 4.96 -5.43
N PRO A 75 13.11 3.85 -5.41
CA PRO A 75 14.57 3.88 -5.23
C PRO A 75 15.26 4.77 -6.29
N GLU A 76 16.35 5.43 -5.92
CA GLU A 76 17.04 6.40 -6.76
C GLU A 76 17.62 5.74 -8.02
N GLU A 77 18.13 4.52 -7.88
CA GLU A 77 18.64 3.69 -8.98
C GLU A 77 17.60 3.46 -10.08
N TRP A 78 16.31 3.30 -9.74
CA TRP A 78 15.24 3.09 -10.72
C TRP A 78 14.91 4.37 -11.48
N LEU A 79 15.11 5.54 -10.88
CA LEU A 79 14.93 6.82 -11.55
C LEU A 79 16.04 7.05 -12.57
N LEU A 80 17.29 6.72 -12.20
CA LEU A 80 18.45 6.84 -13.07
C LEU A 80 18.36 5.91 -14.29
N GLU A 81 17.97 4.64 -14.09
CA GLU A 81 17.73 3.70 -15.18
C GLU A 81 16.64 4.19 -16.15
N ARG A 82 15.56 4.80 -15.63
CA ARG A 82 14.48 5.31 -16.47
C ARG A 82 14.90 6.53 -17.30
N LEU A 83 15.69 7.43 -16.70
CA LEU A 83 16.24 8.59 -17.39
C LEU A 83 17.21 8.19 -18.51
N ASP A 84 18.02 7.15 -18.28
CA ASP A 84 18.91 6.59 -19.30
C ASP A 84 18.11 6.01 -20.48
N LEU A 85 17.09 5.19 -20.20
CA LEU A 85 16.21 4.61 -21.23
C LEU A 85 15.50 5.67 -22.08
N ASP A 86 14.99 6.73 -21.45
CA ASP A 86 14.32 7.82 -22.18
C ASP A 86 15.33 8.64 -23.00
N SER A 87 16.57 8.82 -22.51
CA SER A 87 17.67 9.45 -23.24
C SER A 87 18.09 8.64 -24.47
N LEU A 88 18.18 7.31 -24.34
CA LEU A 88 18.46 6.39 -25.44
C LEU A 88 17.36 6.41 -26.51
N ARG A 89 16.08 6.47 -26.10
CA ARG A 89 14.94 6.61 -27.03
C ARG A 89 14.97 7.94 -27.78
N ALA A 90 15.28 9.03 -27.10
CA ALA A 90 15.39 10.35 -27.73
C ALA A 90 16.57 10.42 -28.73
N ALA A 91 17.66 9.70 -28.44
CA ALA A 91 18.82 9.63 -29.32
C ALA A 91 18.57 8.76 -30.58
N GLY A 92 17.76 7.70 -30.47
CA GLY A 92 17.43 6.79 -31.58
C GLY A 92 16.29 7.25 -32.50
N ALA A 93 15.60 8.34 -32.18
CA ALA A 93 14.50 8.89 -32.98
C ALA A 93 14.94 9.93 -34.05
N ARG A 94 16.22 9.93 -34.45
CA ARG A 94 16.78 10.78 -35.51
C ARG A 94 16.99 10.01 -36.80
#